data_AF-A0AAN8S9C1-F1
#
_entry.id   AF-A0AAN8S9C1-F1
#
_cell.length_a   1.000
_cell.length_b   1.000
_cell.length_c   1.000
_cell.angle_alpha   90.00
_cell.angle_beta   90.00
_cell.angle_gamma   90.00
#
_symmetry.space_group_name_H-M   'P 1'
#
loop_
_entity.id
_entity.type
_entity.pdbx_description
1 polymer ?
#
loop_
_entity_poly.entity_id
_entity_poly.type
_entity_poly.pdbx_seq_one_letter_code
_entity_poly.pdbx_strand_id
1 'polypeptide(L)'
;MYDINKGALRFATIQVILYQVRFLMYVFYTDSLMINKSRYQLIPRESFVITRSRLGRPVVYLRGFKYGAQKSQRYPNKYWHCTSIVSRGCRARGIMNKDGSFLLYEIHTHPPIY
;
A
#
# COMPACT_ATOMS: atom_id res chain seq x y z
N MET A 1 -11.21 40.30 -21.30
CA MET A 1 -11.70 39.12 -20.55
C MET A 1 -10.48 38.34 -20.07
N TYR A 2 -10.24 38.30 -18.76
CA TYR A 2 -9.11 37.58 -18.17
C TYR A 2 -9.42 36.08 -18.09
N ASP A 3 -8.52 35.25 -18.63
CA ASP A 3 -8.63 33.79 -18.71
C ASP A 3 -8.37 33.14 -17.35
N ILE A 4 -9.45 32.65 -16.74
CA ILE A 4 -9.53 32.04 -15.39
C ILE A 4 -8.93 30.62 -15.34
N ASN A 5 -8.45 30.06 -16.46
CA ASN A 5 -8.07 28.65 -16.55
C ASN A 5 -6.60 28.33 -16.23
N LYS A 6 -5.74 29.34 -16.07
CA LYS A 6 -4.30 29.11 -15.81
C LYS A 6 -3.98 28.76 -14.34
N GLY A 7 -4.89 29.07 -13.40
CA GLY A 7 -4.73 28.74 -11.99
C GLY A 7 -4.98 27.26 -11.68
N ALA A 8 -6.10 26.70 -12.17
CA ALA A 8 -6.53 25.33 -11.85
C ALA A 8 -5.55 24.24 -12.32
N LEU A 9 -4.93 24.43 -13.48
CA LEU A 9 -3.92 23.52 -14.03
C LEU A 9 -2.60 23.51 -13.24
N ARG A 10 -2.24 24.64 -12.60
CA ARG A 10 -1.05 24.74 -11.74
C ARG A 10 -1.27 24.16 -10.34
N PHE A 11 -2.48 24.25 -9.78
CA PHE A 11 -2.79 23.63 -8.49
C PHE A 11 -2.92 22.10 -8.56
N ALA A 12 -3.49 21.58 -9.64
CA ALA A 12 -3.58 20.13 -9.86
C ALA A 12 -2.20 19.47 -10.03
N THR A 13 -1.27 20.15 -10.71
CA THR A 13 0.10 19.65 -10.91
C THR A 13 0.93 19.68 -9.62
N ILE A 14 0.78 20.70 -8.77
CA ILE A 14 1.44 20.76 -7.46
C ILE A 14 0.91 19.68 -6.51
N GLN A 15 -0.41 19.44 -6.45
CA GLN A 15 -0.96 18.34 -5.64
C GLN A 15 -0.48 16.97 -6.12
N VAL A 16 -0.40 16.75 -7.43
CA VAL A 16 0.13 15.50 -7.99
C VAL A 16 1.60 15.34 -7.65
N ILE A 17 2.42 16.39 -7.77
CA ILE A 17 3.85 16.35 -7.43
C ILE A 17 4.04 16.09 -5.92
N LEU A 18 3.29 16.74 -5.04
CA LEU A 18 3.35 16.49 -3.59
C LEU A 18 2.93 15.06 -3.23
N TYR A 19 1.94 14.50 -3.93
CA TYR A 19 1.55 13.09 -3.77
C TYR A 19 2.68 12.16 -4.24
N GLN A 20 3.31 12.45 -5.38
CA GLN A 20 4.41 11.64 -5.93
C GLN A 20 5.68 11.73 -5.07
N VAL A 21 6.00 12.90 -4.52
CA VAL A 21 7.17 13.09 -3.64
C VAL A 21 6.94 12.46 -2.27
N ARG A 22 5.73 12.58 -1.71
CA ARG A 22 5.33 11.86 -0.48
C ARG A 22 5.30 10.35 -0.69
N PHE A 23 4.92 9.89 -1.89
CA PHE A 23 4.95 8.49 -2.32
C PHE A 23 6.39 7.97 -2.47
N LEU A 24 7.30 8.75 -3.07
CA LEU A 24 8.72 8.41 -3.19
C LEU A 24 9.41 8.35 -1.82
N MET A 25 9.20 9.33 -0.94
CA MET A 25 9.71 9.25 0.44
C MET A 25 9.17 8.04 1.19
N TYR A 26 7.93 7.63 0.92
CA TYR A 26 7.33 6.43 1.53
C TYR A 26 7.97 5.13 1.03
N VAL A 27 8.30 5.05 -0.26
CA VAL A 27 8.99 3.89 -0.86
C VAL A 27 10.41 3.75 -0.28
N PHE A 28 11.17 4.85 -0.16
CA PHE A 28 12.48 4.82 0.51
C PHE A 28 12.37 4.50 2.01
N TYR A 29 11.33 4.99 2.69
CA TYR A 29 11.07 4.66 4.11
C TYR A 29 10.76 3.17 4.32
N THR A 30 10.14 2.48 3.36
CA THR A 30 9.87 1.04 3.47
C THR A 30 11.11 0.17 3.33
N ASP A 31 12.15 0.60 2.60
CA ASP A 31 13.42 -0.13 2.52
C ASP A 31 14.24 0.02 3.81
N SER A 32 14.23 1.19 4.47
CA SER A 32 14.97 1.43 5.73
C SER A 32 14.33 0.79 6.99
N LEU A 33 13.05 0.43 6.97
CA LEU A 33 12.36 -0.20 8.12
C LEU A 33 12.45 -1.73 8.16
N MET A 34 13.28 -2.33 7.29
CA MET A 34 13.58 -3.76 7.28
C MET A 34 14.50 -4.20 8.44
N ILE A 35 14.85 -3.28 9.37
CA ILE A 35 15.84 -3.52 10.43
C ILE A 35 15.34 -4.43 11.56
N ASN A 36 14.05 -4.79 11.64
CA ASN A 36 13.57 -5.69 12.69
C ASN A 36 12.70 -6.85 12.17
N LYS A 37 13.36 -7.89 11.66
CA LYS A 37 12.75 -9.13 11.14
C LYS A 37 11.90 -9.90 12.18
N SER A 38 12.13 -9.69 13.49
CA SER A 38 11.46 -10.47 14.55
C SER A 38 9.94 -10.35 14.58
N ARG A 39 9.37 -9.26 14.04
CA ARG A 39 7.92 -9.00 14.04
C ARG A 39 7.22 -9.39 12.74
N TYR A 40 7.96 -9.88 11.75
CA TYR A 40 7.36 -10.33 10.50
C TYR A 40 6.99 -11.80 10.58
N GLN A 41 5.75 -12.13 10.20
CA GLN A 41 5.28 -13.50 10.08
C GLN A 41 5.30 -13.92 8.61
N LEU A 42 5.86 -15.08 8.31
CA LEU A 42 5.76 -15.67 6.99
C LEU A 42 4.41 -16.40 6.87
N ILE A 43 3.52 -15.89 6.04
CA ILE A 43 2.22 -16.47 5.79
C ILE A 43 2.28 -17.27 4.48
N PRO A 44 1.95 -18.57 4.48
CA PRO A 44 1.99 -19.37 3.27
C PRO A 44 0.84 -19.00 2.33
N ARG A 45 1.00 -19.30 1.03
CA ARG A 45 0.13 -18.81 -0.04
C ARG A 45 -1.34 -19.22 0.15
N GLU A 46 -1.57 -20.41 0.68
CA GLU A 46 -2.88 -21.00 0.94
C GLU A 46 -3.66 -20.31 2.07
N SER A 47 -2.99 -19.53 2.92
CA SER A 47 -3.62 -18.86 4.07
C SER A 47 -4.35 -17.56 3.72
N PHE A 48 -4.30 -17.11 2.47
CA PHE A 48 -4.93 -15.87 2.04
C PHE A 48 -5.49 -15.93 0.62
N VAL A 49 -6.42 -15.03 0.33
CA VAL A 49 -7.07 -14.93 -0.98
C VAL A 49 -6.62 -13.67 -1.69
N ILE A 50 -6.16 -13.82 -2.93
CA ILE A 50 -5.88 -12.70 -3.82
C ILE A 50 -7.08 -12.54 -4.75
N THR A 51 -7.61 -11.33 -4.86
CA THR A 51 -8.66 -10.96 -5.81
C THR A 51 -8.34 -9.62 -6.46
N ARG A 52 -9.22 -9.14 -7.33
CA ARG A 52 -9.13 -7.82 -7.95
C ARG A 52 -10.23 -6.93 -7.39
N SER A 53 -9.87 -5.69 -7.05
CA SER A 53 -10.83 -4.63 -6.77
C SER A 53 -11.63 -4.28 -8.03
N ARG A 54 -12.73 -3.53 -7.88
CA ARG A 54 -13.53 -3.00 -8.99
C ARG A 54 -12.70 -2.21 -10.03
N LEU A 55 -11.59 -1.59 -9.61
CA LEU A 55 -10.67 -0.87 -10.48
C LEU A 55 -9.52 -1.74 -11.02
N GLY A 56 -9.66 -3.07 -10.93
CA GLY A 56 -8.68 -4.04 -11.43
C GLY A 56 -7.41 -4.20 -10.60
N ARG A 57 -7.23 -3.40 -9.52
CA ARG A 57 -6.05 -3.49 -8.65
C ARG A 57 -6.10 -4.75 -7.79
N PRO A 58 -4.97 -5.48 -7.65
CA PRO A 58 -4.96 -6.68 -6.85
C PRO A 58 -5.05 -6.37 -5.36
N VAL A 59 -5.75 -7.25 -4.64
CA VAL A 59 -6.07 -7.11 -3.23
C VAL A 59 -5.91 -8.47 -2.55
N VAL A 60 -5.32 -8.47 -1.36
CA VAL A 60 -5.20 -9.65 -0.49
C VAL A 60 -6.22 -9.53 0.65
N TYR A 61 -6.95 -10.61 0.91
CA TYR A 61 -7.77 -10.81 2.09
C TYR A 61 -7.11 -11.86 2.99
N LEU A 62 -6.87 -11.49 4.24
CA LEU A 62 -6.20 -12.33 5.23
C LEU A 62 -6.72 -11.97 6.61
N ARG A 63 -7.21 -12.96 7.37
CA ARG A 63 -7.65 -12.81 8.78
C ARG A 63 -8.63 -11.64 9.01
N GLY A 64 -9.52 -11.41 8.04
CA GLY A 64 -10.50 -10.33 8.04
C GLY A 64 -9.95 -8.91 7.83
N PHE A 65 -8.70 -8.83 7.39
CA PHE A 65 -8.05 -7.61 6.93
C PHE A 65 -7.87 -7.64 5.42
N LYS A 66 -7.83 -6.43 4.84
CA LYS A 66 -7.71 -6.21 3.40
C LYS A 66 -6.47 -5.40 3.10
N TYR A 67 -5.63 -5.91 2.20
CA TYR A 67 -4.38 -5.30 1.80
C TYR A 67 -4.39 -4.94 0.32
N GLY A 68 -4.07 -3.70 -0.01
CA GLY A 68 -3.92 -3.25 -1.39
C GLY A 68 -2.46 -3.25 -1.83
N ALA A 69 -2.19 -3.74 -3.03
CA ALA A 69 -0.87 -3.65 -3.64
C ALA A 69 -0.49 -2.20 -3.89
N GLN A 70 0.74 -1.86 -3.52
CA GLN A 70 1.34 -0.57 -3.85
C GLN A 70 1.83 -0.59 -5.29
N LYS A 71 1.69 0.56 -5.96
CA LYS A 71 2.28 0.75 -7.28
C LYS A 71 3.80 0.85 -7.13
N SER A 72 4.54 -0.01 -7.80
CA SER A 72 5.99 0.14 -7.91
C SER A 72 6.39 -0.24 -9.32
N GLN A 73 7.08 0.67 -10.00
CA GLN A 73 7.54 0.44 -11.37
C GLN A 73 8.66 -0.60 -11.41
N ARG A 74 9.46 -0.67 -10.34
CA ARG A 74 10.57 -1.63 -10.22
C ARG A 74 10.12 -2.98 -9.67
N TYR A 75 9.11 -3.00 -8.80
CA TYR A 75 8.68 -4.21 -8.08
C TYR A 75 7.14 -4.32 -8.04
N PRO A 76 6.50 -4.63 -9.18
CA PRO A 76 5.04 -4.71 -9.25
C PRO A 76 4.50 -5.75 -8.25
N ASN A 77 3.45 -5.38 -7.50
CA ASN A 77 2.78 -6.23 -6.52
C ASN A 77 3.69 -6.82 -5.42
N LYS A 78 4.87 -6.24 -5.19
CA LYS A 78 5.76 -6.68 -4.11
C LYS A 78 5.31 -6.17 -2.75
N TYR A 79 4.91 -4.90 -2.66
CA TYR A 79 4.60 -4.23 -1.40
C TYR A 79 3.09 -4.04 -1.24
N TRP A 80 2.58 -4.30 -0.04
CA TRP A 80 1.15 -4.31 0.26
C TRP A 80 0.89 -3.57 1.57
N HIS A 81 -0.21 -2.82 1.64
CA HIS A 81 -0.62 -2.09 2.83
C HIS A 81 -2.09 -2.35 3.16
N CYS A 82 -2.41 -2.36 4.46
CA CYS A 82 -3.80 -2.39 4.89
C CYS A 82 -4.56 -1.21 4.27
N THR A 83 -5.73 -1.47 3.69
CA THR A 83 -6.52 -0.44 3.01
C THR A 83 -7.07 0.62 3.96
N SER A 84 -7.08 0.34 5.27
CA SER A 84 -7.46 1.29 6.32
C SER A 84 -6.36 2.29 6.68
N ILE A 85 -5.24 2.35 5.94
CA ILE A 85 -4.16 3.32 6.21
C ILE A 85 -4.64 4.77 6.18
N VAL A 86 -5.46 5.14 5.19
CA VAL A 86 -5.98 6.51 5.06
C VAL A 86 -7.13 6.76 6.03
N SER A 87 -8.06 5.80 6.18
CA SER A 87 -9.26 6.00 6.98
C SER A 87 -9.05 5.82 8.49
N ARG A 88 -8.06 5.01 8.91
CA ARG A 88 -7.81 4.65 10.33
C ARG A 88 -6.35 4.76 10.75
N GLY A 89 -5.48 5.31 9.91
CA GLY A 89 -4.04 5.42 10.21
C GLY A 89 -3.31 4.08 10.35
N CYS A 90 -3.88 2.98 9.83
CA CYS A 90 -3.31 1.65 9.99
C CYS A 90 -1.94 1.52 9.31
N ARG A 91 -0.96 0.95 10.03
CA ARG A 91 0.41 0.76 9.53
C ARG A 91 0.76 -0.69 9.20
N ALA A 92 -0.21 -1.60 9.28
CA ALA A 92 -0.02 -2.98 8.86
C ALA A 92 0.32 -3.05 7.37
N ARG A 93 1.30 -3.88 7.05
CA ARG A 93 1.88 -4.00 5.72
C ARG A 93 2.46 -5.38 5.50
N GLY A 94 2.66 -5.76 4.26
CA GLY A 94 3.29 -7.02 3.92
C GLY A 94 4.05 -6.96 2.62
N ILE A 95 4.88 -7.98 2.41
CA ILE A 95 5.70 -8.16 1.22
C ILE A 95 5.36 -9.50 0.62
N MET A 96 4.99 -9.51 -0.65
CA MET A 96 4.77 -10.74 -1.39
C MET A 96 6.10 -11.20 -1.98
N ASN A 97 6.49 -12.42 -1.62
CA ASN A 97 7.66 -13.09 -2.14
C ASN A 97 7.36 -13.69 -3.52
N LYS A 98 8.43 -14.07 -4.25
CA LYS A 98 8.30 -14.65 -5.60
C LYS A 98 7.61 -16.02 -5.60
N ASP A 99 7.72 -16.76 -4.51
CA ASP A 99 7.03 -18.04 -4.28
C ASP A 99 5.54 -17.86 -3.93
N GLY A 100 5.06 -16.62 -3.82
CA GLY A 100 3.69 -16.30 -3.45
C GLY A 100 3.43 -16.32 -1.94
N SER A 101 4.44 -16.57 -1.10
CA SER A 101 4.31 -16.38 0.35
C SER A 101 4.23 -14.89 0.71
N PHE A 102 3.61 -14.59 1.84
CA PHE A 102 3.36 -13.22 2.28
C PHE A 102 4.04 -12.93 3.62
N LEU A 103 5.10 -12.13 3.58
CA LEU A 103 5.83 -11.71 4.77
C LEU A 103 5.12 -10.49 5.39
N LEU A 104 4.45 -10.69 6.52
CA LEU A 104 3.50 -9.75 7.06
C LEU A 104 3.99 -9.08 8.35
N TYR A 105 3.86 -7.77 8.41
CA TYR A 105 3.93 -6.98 9.64
C TYR A 105 2.50 -6.65 10.09
N GLU A 106 1.95 -7.47 10.98
CA GLU A 106 0.52 -7.48 11.31
C GLU A 106 0.20 -6.70 12.59
N ILE A 107 0.55 -5.40 12.63
CA ILE A 107 0.10 -4.50 13.69
C ILE A 107 -1.00 -3.59 13.13
N HIS A 108 -2.26 -4.01 13.36
CA HIS A 108 -3.43 -3.22 13.02
C HIS A 108 -3.85 -2.33 14.18
N THR A 109 -4.28 -1.11 13.87
CA THR A 109 -4.84 -0.15 14.84
C THR A 109 -6.38 -0.19 14.86
N HIS A 110 -6.96 -1.23 14.27
CA HIS A 110 -8.40 -1.38 14.12
C HIS A 110 -8.79 -2.86 14.10
N PRO A 111 -10.05 -3.19 14.45
CA PRO A 111 -10.54 -4.56 14.37
C PRO A 111 -10.67 -5.05 12.90
N PRO A 112 -10.77 -6.37 12.68
CA PRO A 112 -11.12 -6.93 11.37
C PRO A 112 -12.46 -6.40 10.87
N ILE A 113 -12.60 -6.22 9.56
CA ILE A 113 -13.79 -5.63 8.92
C ILE A 113 -14.34 -6.51 7.80
N TYR A 114 -13.54 -7.46 7.30
CA TYR A 114 -13.81 -8.25 6.11
C TYR A 114 -13.85 -9.74 6.41
#